data_AF-A0A6P0Y1Q8-F1
#
_entry.id   AF-A0A6P0Y1Q8-F1
#
_cell.length_a   1.000
_cell.length_b   1.000
_cell.length_c   1.000
_cell.angle_alpha   90.00
_cell.angle_beta   90.00
_cell.angle_gamma   90.00
#
_symmetry.space_group_name_H-M   'P 1'
#
loop_
_entity.id
_entity.type
_entity.pdbx_description
1 polymer ?
#
loop_
_entity_poly.entity_id
_entity_poly.type
_entity_poly.pdbx_seq_one_letter_code
_entity_poly.pdbx_strand_id
1 'polypeptide(L)'
;MRKEAERLKEVELSVEEMQAAKNKLLGQYALGKQTNAEIVQIFGWYETLGLGFEFDTQFQAGVKQVSASLAQEVAQCHLTEPHISIVGPQEAIAQVEG
;
A
#
# COMPACT_ATOMS: atom_id res chain seq x y z
N MET A 1 -3.95 -13.70 -6.78
CA MET A 1 -3.92 -12.24 -6.94
C MET A 1 -5.24 -11.70 -7.49
N ARG A 2 -5.65 -12.01 -8.74
CA ARG A 2 -6.91 -11.47 -9.31
C ARG A 2 -8.16 -11.69 -8.45
N LYS A 3 -8.40 -12.92 -7.96
CA LYS A 3 -9.57 -13.22 -7.11
C LYS A 3 -9.64 -12.38 -5.84
N GLU A 4 -8.49 -12.10 -5.24
CA GLU A 4 -8.43 -11.31 -4.00
C GLU A 4 -8.66 -9.82 -4.28
N ALA A 5 -8.12 -9.30 -5.38
CA ALA A 5 -8.42 -7.94 -5.82
C ALA A 5 -9.91 -7.73 -6.13
N GLU A 6 -10.59 -8.73 -6.74
CA GLU A 6 -12.04 -8.70 -6.92
C GLU A 6 -12.78 -8.74 -5.57
N ARG A 7 -12.38 -9.63 -4.64
CA ARG A 7 -12.97 -9.71 -3.30
C ARG A 7 -12.95 -8.36 -2.59
N LEU A 8 -11.83 -7.64 -2.63
CA LEU A 8 -11.68 -6.36 -1.94
C LEU A 8 -12.58 -5.25 -2.51
N LYS A 9 -13.12 -5.41 -3.73
CA LYS A 9 -14.11 -4.49 -4.31
C LYS A 9 -15.54 -4.82 -3.85
N GLU A 10 -15.82 -6.08 -3.57
CA GLU A 10 -17.17 -6.58 -3.27
C GLU A 10 -17.44 -6.72 -1.76
N VAL A 11 -16.41 -7.04 -0.98
CA VAL A 11 -16.53 -7.38 0.45
C VAL A 11 -15.58 -6.50 1.25
N GLU A 12 -16.12 -5.78 2.25
CA GLU A 12 -15.29 -5.01 3.18
C GLU A 12 -14.37 -5.92 3.99
N LEU A 13 -13.20 -5.40 4.34
CA LEU A 13 -12.29 -6.08 5.27
C LEU A 13 -12.95 -6.23 6.65
N SER A 14 -12.71 -7.37 7.30
CA SER A 14 -13.10 -7.53 8.69
C SER A 14 -12.35 -6.53 9.59
N VAL A 15 -12.87 -6.31 10.80
CA VAL A 15 -12.20 -5.45 11.79
C VAL A 15 -10.79 -5.98 12.10
N GLU A 16 -10.64 -7.30 12.19
CA GLU A 16 -9.37 -7.97 12.43
C GLU A 16 -8.41 -7.81 11.25
N GLU A 17 -8.87 -8.00 10.01
CA GLU A 17 -8.07 -7.80 8.80
C GLU A 17 -7.58 -6.35 8.68
N MET A 18 -8.48 -5.39 8.92
CA MET A 18 -8.16 -3.96 8.89
C MET A 18 -7.14 -3.60 9.97
N GLN A 19 -7.32 -4.12 11.20
CA GLN A 19 -6.38 -3.87 12.29
C GLN A 19 -5.01 -4.50 12.02
N ALA A 20 -4.98 -5.71 11.47
CA ALA A 20 -3.74 -6.38 11.09
C ALA A 20 -2.99 -5.60 9.99
N ALA A 21 -3.70 -5.10 8.97
CA ALA A 21 -3.14 -4.28 7.92
C ALA A 21 -2.54 -2.97 8.45
N LYS A 22 -3.28 -2.25 9.31
CA LYS A 22 -2.79 -1.02 9.98
C LYS A 22 -1.54 -1.29 10.81
N ASN A 23 -1.56 -2.34 11.63
CA ASN A 23 -0.43 -2.71 12.48
C ASN A 23 0.81 -3.05 11.65
N LYS A 24 0.63 -3.80 10.55
CA LYS A 24 1.72 -4.15 9.65
C LYS A 24 2.33 -2.90 9.02
N LEU A 25 1.51 -1.99 8.49
CA LEU A 25 1.98 -0.78 7.82
C LEU A 25 2.71 0.16 8.79
N LEU A 26 2.13 0.42 9.97
CA LEU A 26 2.77 1.26 10.99
C LEU A 26 4.01 0.60 11.59
N GLY A 27 4.00 -0.73 11.74
CA GLY A 27 5.16 -1.49 12.19
C GLY A 27 6.33 -1.39 11.19
N GLN A 28 6.07 -1.60 9.90
CA GLN A 28 7.09 -1.44 8.85
C GLN A 28 7.59 -0.01 8.76
N TYR A 29 6.71 0.98 8.89
CA TYR A 29 7.09 2.39 8.90
C TYR A 29 7.99 2.75 10.09
N ALA A 30 7.75 2.18 11.27
CA ALA A 30 8.62 2.35 12.43
C ALA A 30 9.97 1.63 12.25
N LEU A 31 9.97 0.42 11.69
CA LEU A 31 11.19 -0.34 11.40
C LEU A 31 12.05 0.33 10.33
N GLY A 32 11.44 1.01 9.35
CA GLY A 32 12.13 1.81 8.35
C GLY A 32 12.73 3.12 8.87
N LYS A 33 12.73 3.35 10.19
CA LYS A 33 13.32 4.52 10.87
C LYS A 33 14.29 4.09 11.96
N GLN A 34 15.05 3.03 11.74
CA GLN A 34 15.98 2.50 12.74
C GLN A 34 17.37 3.14 12.68
N THR A 35 17.77 3.65 11.51
CA THR A 35 19.06 4.32 11.32
C THR A 35 18.89 5.80 10.99
N ASN A 36 19.91 6.60 11.31
CA ASN A 36 19.94 8.02 10.94
C ASN A 36 19.82 8.21 9.42
N ALA A 37 20.40 7.31 8.62
CA ALA A 37 20.33 7.41 7.16
C ALA A 37 18.89 7.26 6.65
N GLU A 38 18.14 6.29 7.18
CA GLU A 38 16.74 6.07 6.79
C GLU A 38 15.83 7.22 7.24
N ILE A 39 16.03 7.73 8.46
CA ILE A 39 15.29 8.90 8.97
C ILE A 39 15.55 10.11 8.06
N VAL A 40 16.82 10.37 7.72
CA VAL A 40 17.20 11.48 6.82
C VAL A 40 16.57 11.29 5.44
N GLN A 41 16.54 10.08 4.90
CA GLN A 41 15.93 9.80 3.60
C GLN A 41 14.42 10.10 3.62
N ILE A 42 13.71 9.66 4.67
CA ILE A 42 12.27 9.89 4.81
C ILE A 42 11.97 11.39 4.96
N PHE A 43 12.71 12.11 5.81
CA PHE A 43 12.50 13.55 5.97
C PHE A 43 12.93 14.34 4.72
N GLY A 44 13.97 13.90 4.02
CA GLY A 44 14.34 14.47 2.73
C GLY A 44 13.20 14.40 1.71
N TRP A 45 12.44 13.31 1.69
CA TRP A 45 11.24 13.20 0.85
C TRP A 45 10.13 14.15 1.31
N TYR A 46 9.90 14.30 2.61
CA TYR A 46 8.89 15.22 3.12
C TYR A 46 9.17 16.68 2.74
N GLU A 47 10.42 17.11 2.84
CA GLU A 47 10.84 18.44 2.40
C GLU A 47 10.74 18.60 0.88
N THR A 48 11.19 17.59 0.11
CA THR A 48 11.15 17.63 -1.36
C THR A 48 9.72 17.71 -1.90
N LEU A 49 8.77 17.07 -1.21
CA LEU A 49 7.35 17.09 -1.55
C LEU A 49 6.59 18.29 -0.94
N GLY A 50 7.27 19.14 -0.15
CA GLY A 50 6.65 20.30 0.51
C GLY A 50 5.69 19.94 1.65
N LEU A 51 5.83 18.76 2.24
CA LEU A 51 4.97 18.23 3.30
C LEU A 51 5.41 18.68 4.70
N GLY A 52 6.71 18.91 4.90
CA GLY A 52 7.32 19.25 6.19
C GLY A 52 7.47 18.06 7.14
N PHE A 53 8.25 18.24 8.22
CA PHE A 53 8.55 17.17 9.17
C PHE A 53 7.32 16.70 9.97
N GLU A 54 6.30 17.56 10.14
CA GLU A 54 5.05 17.24 10.83
C GLU A 54 4.27 16.11 10.14
N PHE A 55 4.52 15.90 8.85
CA PHE A 55 3.88 14.86 8.07
C PHE A 55 4.13 13.45 8.66
N ASP A 56 5.24 13.22 9.36
CA ASP A 56 5.51 11.92 10.02
C ASP A 56 4.38 11.53 11.00
N THR A 57 3.88 12.52 11.75
CA THR A 57 2.77 12.31 12.70
C THR A 57 1.43 12.26 11.98
N GLN A 58 1.23 13.12 10.98
CA GLN A 58 0.00 13.16 10.19
C GLN A 58 -0.23 11.85 9.43
N PHE A 59 0.81 11.27 8.84
CA PHE A 59 0.77 9.99 8.16
C PHE A 59 0.27 8.89 9.10
N GLN A 60 0.87 8.78 10.30
CA GLN A 60 0.47 7.77 11.28
C GLN A 60 -0.97 7.97 11.76
N ALA A 61 -1.40 9.22 11.96
CA ALA A 61 -2.78 9.54 12.32
C ALA A 61 -3.76 9.19 11.19
N GLY A 62 -3.43 9.52 9.95
CA GLY A 62 -4.23 9.21 8.77
C GLY A 62 -4.45 7.71 8.60
N VAL A 63 -3.39 6.90 8.71
CA VAL A 63 -3.47 5.44 8.65
C VAL A 63 -4.42 4.88 9.71
N LYS A 64 -4.39 5.40 10.95
CA LYS A 64 -5.28 4.95 12.03
C LYS A 64 -6.75 5.25 11.73
N GLN A 65 -7.03 6.34 11.02
CA GLN A 65 -8.39 6.79 10.69
C GLN A 65 -9.02 6.06 9.50
N VAL A 66 -8.24 5.34 8.67
CA VAL A 66 -8.78 4.59 7.52
C VAL A 66 -9.85 3.58 7.97
N SER A 67 -11.05 3.67 7.41
CA SER A 67 -12.12 2.70 7.62
C SER A 67 -12.09 1.58 6.57
N ALA A 68 -12.75 0.46 6.86
CA ALA A 68 -12.92 -0.64 5.90
C ALA A 68 -13.70 -0.17 4.65
N SER A 69 -14.73 0.66 4.85
CA SER A 69 -15.51 1.26 3.76
C SER A 69 -14.66 2.15 2.84
N LEU A 70 -13.80 3.01 3.40
CA LEU A 70 -12.90 3.86 2.60
C LEU A 70 -11.89 2.99 1.83
N ALA A 71 -11.35 1.94 2.47
CA ALA A 71 -10.44 1.02 1.81
C ALA A 71 -11.13 0.28 0.63
N GLN A 72 -12.40 -0.11 0.79
CA GLN A 72 -13.19 -0.72 -0.28
C GLN A 72 -13.50 0.28 -1.40
N GLU A 73 -13.86 1.52 -1.08
CA GLU A 73 -14.10 2.57 -2.07
C GLU A 73 -12.86 2.79 -2.95
N VAL A 74 -11.68 2.89 -2.33
CA VAL A 74 -10.40 2.98 -3.04
C VAL A 74 -10.13 1.73 -3.89
N ALA A 75 -10.46 0.54 -3.38
CA ALA A 75 -10.34 -0.70 -4.16
C ALA A 75 -11.24 -0.69 -5.40
N GLN A 76 -12.47 -0.22 -5.29
CA GLN A 76 -13.42 -0.10 -6.41
C GLN A 76 -12.93 0.90 -7.46
N CYS A 77 -12.25 1.96 -7.05
CA CYS A 77 -11.67 2.97 -7.96
C CYS A 77 -10.39 2.50 -8.66
N HIS A 78 -9.50 1.80 -7.94
CA HIS A 78 -8.13 1.56 -8.41
C HIS A 78 -7.80 0.11 -8.77
N LEU A 79 -8.59 -0.89 -8.37
CA LEU A 79 -8.37 -2.31 -8.71
C LEU A 79 -9.24 -2.78 -9.89
N THR A 80 -9.46 -1.89 -10.86
CA THR A 80 -10.34 -2.12 -12.02
C THR A 80 -9.63 -2.75 -13.20
N GLU A 81 -8.47 -2.20 -13.61
CA GLU A 81 -7.71 -2.66 -14.76
C GLU A 81 -6.27 -3.02 -14.38
N PRO A 82 -5.92 -4.33 -14.33
CA PRO A 82 -4.57 -4.73 -13.96
C PRO A 82 -3.60 -4.59 -15.14
N HIS A 83 -2.49 -3.89 -14.93
CA HIS A 83 -1.34 -3.96 -15.82
C HIS A 83 -0.49 -5.18 -15.45
N ILE A 84 -0.34 -6.14 -16.38
CA ILE A 84 0.43 -7.37 -16.17
C ILE A 84 1.77 -7.23 -16.90
N SER A 85 2.86 -7.28 -16.13
CA SER A 85 4.23 -7.33 -16.67
C SER A 85 4.83 -8.70 -16.36
N ILE A 86 5.19 -9.45 -17.40
CA ILE A 86 5.76 -10.80 -17.30
C ILE A 86 7.21 -10.75 -17.75
N VAL A 87 8.12 -11.34 -16.97
CA VAL A 87 9.52 -11.50 -17.33
C VAL A 87 9.89 -12.98 -17.25
N GLY A 88 10.50 -13.49 -18.31
CA GLY A 88 10.89 -14.89 -18.41
C GLY A 88 11.51 -15.21 -19.78
N PRO A 89 11.95 -16.45 -19.97
CA PRO A 89 12.36 -16.94 -21.28
C PRO A 89 11.22 -16.80 -22.30
N GLN A 90 11.57 -16.55 -23.57
CA GLN A 90 10.61 -16.31 -24.65
C GLN A 90 9.56 -17.44 -24.77
N GLU A 91 9.99 -18.68 -24.58
CA GLU A 91 9.14 -19.87 -24.65
C GLU A 91 8.07 -19.92 -23.54
N ALA A 92 8.35 -19.31 -22.38
CA ALA A 92 7.42 -19.24 -21.25
C ALA A 92 6.43 -18.08 -21.40
N ILE A 93 6.85 -16.96 -22.02
CA ILE A 93 6.00 -15.79 -22.26
C ILE A 93 4.97 -16.09 -23.35
N ALA A 94 5.36 -16.80 -24.41
CA ALA A 94 4.47 -17.16 -25.51
C ALA A 94 3.25 -18.01 -25.09
N GLN A 95 3.31 -18.69 -23.94
CA GLN A 95 2.20 -19.49 -23.40
C GLN A 95 1.15 -18.66 -22.64
N VAL A 96 1.44 -17.38 -22.37
CA VAL A 96 0.56 -16.47 -21.61
C VAL A 96 -0.06 -15.40 -22.52
N GLU A 97 0.47 -15.23 -23.75
CA GLU A 97 -0.05 -14.30 -24.76
C GLU A 97 -1.13 -14.90 -25.69
N GLY A 98 -1.44 -16.19 -25.57
CA GLY A 98 -2.49 -16.89 -26.35
C GLY A 98 -3.74 -17.19 -25.55
#